data_AF-A0A9X2IS52-F1
#
_entry.id   AF-A0A9X2IS52-F1
#
_cell.length_a   1.000
_cell.length_b   1.000
_cell.length_c   1.000
_cell.angle_alpha   90.00
_cell.angle_beta   90.00
_cell.angle_gamma   90.00
#
_symmetry.space_group_name_H-M   'P 1'
#
loop_
_entity.id
_entity.type
_entity.pdbx_description
1 polymer ?
#
loop_
_entity_poly.entity_id
_entity_poly.type
_entity_poly.pdbx_seq_one_letter_code
_entity_poly.pdbx_strand_id
1 'polypeptide(L)'
;MPAAGYYEWTVTETGKQPHFIYEPDAALAMAGIVSAWPDPSKAEDDPEKWRLSTAIITRDSHVAPGEVHDRMPACITPDGYDDWLGGHLDVDALMQLLDRESYAVAHDLEHYEVSRDVNSVRNNGPHLLDPLPRPADESAAHGV
;
A
#
# COMPACT_ATOMS: atom_id res chain seq x y z
N MET A 1 -5.93 4.38 -6.67
CA MET A 1 -5.27 3.14 -7.12
C MET A 1 -5.79 1.99 -6.27
N PRO A 2 -6.70 1.15 -6.81
CA PRO A 2 -7.28 0.05 -6.05
C PRO A 2 -6.27 -1.08 -5.84
N ALA A 3 -6.26 -1.69 -4.65
CA ALA A 3 -5.45 -2.86 -4.35
C ALA A 3 -6.12 -3.72 -3.25
N ALA A 4 -5.85 -5.02 -3.22
CA ALA A 4 -6.24 -5.88 -2.10
C ALA A 4 -5.46 -5.58 -0.81
N GLY A 5 -4.29 -4.94 -0.95
CA GLY A 5 -3.36 -4.64 0.13
C GLY A 5 -2.00 -4.27 -0.46
N TYR A 6 -0.99 -4.10 0.39
CA TYR A 6 0.39 -3.83 -0.02
C TYR A 6 1.37 -4.58 0.88
N TYR A 7 2.60 -4.74 0.39
CA TYR A 7 3.67 -5.37 1.17
C TYR A 7 4.57 -4.32 1.79
N GLU A 8 4.97 -4.54 3.04
CA GLU A 8 6.07 -3.81 3.68
C GLU A 8 7.00 -4.75 4.44
N TRP A 9 8.22 -4.28 4.74
CA TRP A 9 9.24 -5.13 5.36
C TRP A 9 9.75 -4.58 6.68
N THR A 10 9.67 -5.39 7.73
CA THR A 10 10.44 -5.16 8.97
C THR A 10 11.89 -5.63 8.79
N VAL A 11 12.82 -4.98 9.49
CA VAL A 11 14.22 -5.41 9.57
C VAL A 11 14.39 -6.28 10.82
N THR A 12 14.86 -7.51 10.63
CA THR A 12 15.16 -8.46 11.70
C THR A 12 16.66 -8.76 11.72
N GLU A 13 17.14 -9.47 12.75
CA GLU A 13 18.54 -9.93 12.83
C GLU A 13 18.96 -10.82 11.65
N THR A 14 18.00 -11.52 11.04
CA THR A 14 18.25 -12.50 9.96
C THR A 14 17.86 -11.98 8.57
N GLY A 15 17.64 -10.66 8.44
CA GLY A 15 17.24 -10.00 7.21
C GLY A 15 15.84 -9.41 7.27
N LYS A 16 15.23 -9.18 6.11
CA LYS A 16 13.91 -8.55 6.00
C LYS A 16 12.78 -9.58 6.11
N GLN A 17 11.76 -9.26 6.90
CA GLN A 17 10.52 -10.05 7.00
C GLN A 17 9.39 -9.27 6.32
N PRO A 18 8.80 -9.78 5.22
CA PRO A 18 7.66 -9.14 4.59
C PRO A 18 6.38 -9.35 5.40
N HIS A 19 5.54 -8.31 5.41
CA HIS A 19 4.18 -8.28 5.91
C HIS A 19 3.25 -7.92 4.76
N PHE A 20 2.07 -8.53 4.72
CA PHE A 20 0.97 -8.05 3.90
C PHE A 20 0.05 -7.19 4.77
N ILE A 21 -0.15 -5.94 4.37
CA ILE A 21 -1.00 -4.94 5.04
C ILE A 21 -2.27 -4.75 4.20
N TYR A 22 -3.43 -4.90 4.83
CA TYR A 22 -4.72 -5.00 4.13
C TYR A 22 -5.87 -4.49 5.00
N GLU A 23 -7.01 -4.23 4.37
CA GLU A 23 -8.29 -4.00 5.05
C GLU A 23 -9.10 -5.30 4.99
N PRO A 24 -9.57 -5.88 6.12
CA PRO A 24 -10.19 -7.21 6.12
C PRO A 24 -11.43 -7.36 5.23
N ASP A 25 -12.27 -6.33 5.20
CA ASP A 25 -13.59 -6.38 4.57
C ASP A 25 -13.69 -5.53 3.30
N ALA A 26 -12.58 -4.92 2.84
CA ALA A 26 -12.59 -4.03 1.68
C ALA A 26 -11.27 -4.03 0.90
N ALA A 27 -11.30 -3.43 -0.29
CA ALA A 27 -10.09 -3.13 -1.06
C ALA A 27 -9.61 -1.71 -0.74
N LEU A 28 -8.29 -1.52 -0.69
CA LEU A 28 -7.68 -0.22 -0.47
C LEU A 28 -7.79 0.65 -1.72
N ALA A 29 -8.12 1.93 -1.53
CA ALA A 29 -7.99 2.96 -2.54
C ALA A 29 -6.82 3.90 -2.19
N MET A 30 -5.67 3.68 -2.80
CA MET A 30 -4.48 4.53 -2.58
C MET A 30 -4.50 5.75 -3.49
N ALA A 31 -4.33 6.95 -2.93
CA ALA A 31 -4.20 8.19 -3.65
C ALA A 31 -2.97 8.14 -4.56
N GLY A 32 -3.13 8.58 -5.81
CA GLY A 32 -2.05 8.58 -6.78
C GLY A 32 -2.16 9.72 -7.78
N ILE A 33 -1.01 10.18 -8.25
CA ILE A 33 -0.88 11.18 -9.30
C ILE A 33 -0.54 10.50 -10.62
N VAL A 34 -1.05 11.05 -11.72
CA VAL A 34 -0.81 10.55 -13.07
C VAL A 34 -0.21 11.64 -13.94
N SER A 35 0.74 11.28 -14.80
CA SER A 35 1.31 12.18 -15.80
C SER A 35 1.51 11.46 -17.13
N ALA A 36 1.31 12.19 -18.23
CA ALA A 36 1.54 11.72 -19.58
C ALA A 36 2.88 12.25 -20.10
N TRP A 37 3.76 11.34 -20.50
CA TRP A 37 5.10 11.64 -21.00
C TRP A 37 5.18 11.34 -22.49
N PRO A 38 5.55 12.33 -23.35
CA PRO A 38 5.73 12.06 -24.76
C PRO A 38 7.06 11.33 -25.00
N ASP A 39 7.05 10.30 -25.83
CA ASP A 39 8.24 9.66 -26.37
C ASP A 39 8.79 10.52 -27.52
N PRO A 40 9.94 11.18 -27.34
CA PRO A 40 10.46 12.11 -28.35
C PRO A 40 10.96 11.41 -29.62
N SER A 41 11.06 10.08 -29.62
CA SER A 41 11.45 9.31 -30.81
C SER A 41 10.28 9.02 -31.76
N LYS A 42 9.04 9.29 -31.33
CA LYS A 42 7.81 8.99 -32.07
C LYS A 42 7.24 10.25 -32.76
N ALA A 43 6.55 10.04 -33.88
CA ALA A 43 5.85 11.10 -34.60
C ALA A 43 4.70 11.67 -33.76
N GLU A 44 4.25 12.89 -34.06
CA GLU A 44 3.23 13.57 -33.24
C GLU A 44 1.88 12.85 -33.18
N ASP A 45 1.53 12.17 -34.26
CA ASP A 45 0.30 11.41 -34.45
C ASP A 45 0.47 9.91 -34.18
N ASP A 46 1.65 9.47 -33.71
CA ASP A 46 1.88 8.08 -33.33
C ASP A 46 0.99 7.72 -32.12
N PRO A 47 0.15 6.68 -32.21
CA PRO A 47 -0.78 6.31 -31.14
C PRO A 47 -0.07 5.86 -29.85
N GLU A 48 1.21 5.48 -29.93
CA GLU A 48 2.04 5.10 -28.79
C GLU A 48 2.98 6.23 -28.35
N LYS A 49 2.80 7.48 -28.84
CA LYS A 49 3.61 8.64 -28.43
C LYS A 49 3.53 8.89 -26.94
N TRP A 50 2.37 8.69 -26.32
CA TRP A 50 2.14 9.06 -24.93
C TRP A 50 2.27 7.86 -24.00
N ARG A 51 3.14 7.99 -23.00
CA ARG A 51 3.28 7.04 -21.89
C ARG A 51 2.63 7.61 -20.65
N LEU A 52 1.59 6.94 -20.15
CA LEU A 52 1.00 7.27 -18.87
C LEU A 52 1.80 6.63 -17.74
N SER A 53 2.22 7.44 -16.77
CA SER A 53 2.90 7.01 -15.56
C SER A 53 2.11 7.46 -14.35
N THR A 54 2.08 6.62 -13.31
CA THR A 54 1.40 6.92 -12.04
C THR A 54 2.37 6.78 -10.88
N ALA A 55 2.14 7.54 -9.82
CA ALA A 55 2.85 7.39 -8.55
C ALA A 55 1.84 7.38 -7.39
N ILE A 56 2.04 6.52 -6.41
CA ILE A 56 1.25 6.49 -5.18
C ILE A 56 1.81 7.56 -4.22
N ILE A 57 0.92 8.34 -3.63
CA ILE A 57 1.29 9.29 -2.57
C ILE A 57 1.48 8.51 -1.27
N THR A 58 2.51 8.87 -0.54
CA THR A 58 2.89 8.24 0.73
C THR A 58 2.95 9.28 1.84
N ARG A 59 2.63 8.87 3.07
CA ARG A 59 2.65 9.71 4.27
C ARG A 59 3.21 8.93 5.45
N ASP A 60 3.35 9.57 6.60
CA ASP A 60 3.72 8.91 7.85
C ASP A 60 2.67 7.83 8.19
N SER A 61 3.16 6.71 8.71
CA SER A 61 2.32 5.60 9.13
C SER A 61 1.71 5.81 10.51
N HIS A 62 0.58 5.14 10.73
CA HIS A 62 -0.12 5.10 12.02
C HIS A 62 -0.61 3.67 12.27
N VAL A 63 -0.90 3.34 13.53
CA VAL A 63 -1.55 2.08 13.93
C VAL A 63 -0.81 0.87 13.34
N ALA A 64 -1.49 -0.09 12.70
CA ALA A 64 -0.92 -1.33 12.20
C ALA A 64 0.20 -1.10 11.15
N PRO A 65 0.05 -0.26 10.11
CA PRO A 65 1.16 0.10 9.24
C PRO A 65 2.41 0.60 9.98
N GLY A 66 2.21 1.35 11.07
CA GLY A 66 3.28 1.91 11.89
C GLY A 66 4.08 0.87 12.68
N GLU A 67 3.54 -0.33 12.86
CA GLU A 67 4.26 -1.46 13.46
C GLU A 67 5.30 -2.06 12.49
N VAL A 68 5.15 -1.82 11.18
CA VAL A 68 5.96 -2.44 10.12
C VAL A 68 6.95 -1.45 9.49
N HIS A 69 6.51 -0.24 9.14
CA HIS A 69 7.33 0.77 8.47
C HIS A 69 6.91 2.19 8.86
N ASP A 70 7.80 3.17 8.76
CA ASP A 70 7.54 4.59 9.10
C ASP A 70 6.61 5.32 8.11
N ARG A 71 6.26 4.68 6.99
CA ARG A 71 5.45 5.26 5.92
C ARG A 71 4.35 4.31 5.50
N MET A 72 3.26 4.87 5.00
CA MET A 72 2.16 4.14 4.40
C MET A 72 1.64 4.86 3.14
N PRO A 73 0.93 4.17 2.24
CA PRO A 73 0.16 4.83 1.20
C PRO A 73 -0.85 5.80 1.80
N ALA A 74 -1.03 6.95 1.16
CA ALA A 74 -2.21 7.77 1.41
C ALA A 74 -3.43 7.01 0.87
N CYS A 75 -4.35 6.64 1.74
CA CYS A 75 -5.61 5.99 1.41
C CYS A 75 -6.78 6.99 1.45
N ILE A 76 -7.79 6.69 0.65
CA ILE A 76 -9.01 7.48 0.48
C ILE A 76 -10.18 6.56 0.82
N THR A 77 -11.13 7.07 1.60
CA THR A 77 -12.37 6.36 1.93
C THR A 77 -13.36 6.41 0.77
N PRO A 78 -14.35 5.50 0.69
CA PRO A 78 -15.34 5.54 -0.38
C PRO A 78 -16.06 6.89 -0.55
N ASP A 79 -16.34 7.59 0.55
CA ASP A 79 -17.00 8.90 0.54
C ASP A 79 -16.09 10.02 0.01
N GLY A 80 -14.76 9.83 0.04
CA GLY A 80 -13.77 10.80 -0.43
C GLY A 80 -13.43 10.71 -1.92
N TYR A 81 -13.99 9.74 -2.66
CA TYR A 81 -13.63 9.51 -4.06
C TYR A 81 -13.97 10.69 -4.96
N ASP A 82 -15.15 11.28 -4.78
CA ASP A 82 -15.58 12.42 -5.59
C ASP A 82 -14.70 13.65 -5.31
N ASP A 83 -14.32 13.88 -4.06
CA ASP A 83 -13.40 14.96 -3.68
C ASP A 83 -11.99 14.76 -4.24
N TRP A 84 -11.49 13.52 -4.25
CA TRP A 84 -10.18 13.21 -4.82
C TRP A 84 -10.14 13.30 -6.35
N LEU A 85 -11.17 12.81 -7.04
CA LEU A 85 -11.20 12.71 -8.51
C LEU A 85 -11.83 13.92 -9.20
N GLY A 86 -12.62 14.74 -8.48
CA GLY A 86 -13.48 15.77 -9.06
C GLY A 86 -12.77 17.03 -9.56
N GLY A 87 -11.53 17.28 -9.12
CA GLY A 87 -10.72 18.42 -9.58
C GLY A 87 -11.25 19.80 -9.14
N HIS A 88 -12.21 19.85 -8.21
CA HIS A 88 -12.76 21.09 -7.65
C HIS A 88 -12.03 21.60 -6.41
N LEU A 89 -11.20 20.76 -5.78
CA LEU A 89 -10.40 21.12 -4.62
C LEU A 89 -9.02 21.64 -5.03
N ASP A 90 -8.50 22.59 -4.27
CA ASP A 90 -7.10 23.02 -4.38
C ASP A 90 -6.16 22.02 -3.68
N VAL A 91 -4.85 22.25 -3.85
CA VAL A 91 -3.82 21.35 -3.31
C VAL A 91 -3.89 21.28 -1.78
N ASP A 92 -4.13 22.39 -1.09
CA ASP A 92 -4.16 22.41 0.37
C ASP A 92 -5.36 21.63 0.92
N ALA A 93 -6.52 21.77 0.28
CA ALA A 93 -7.72 20.99 0.61
C ALA A 93 -7.52 19.49 0.32
N LEU A 94 -6.86 19.13 -0.79
CA LEU A 94 -6.51 17.75 -1.10
C LEU A 94 -5.56 17.15 -0.07
N MET A 95 -4.56 17.91 0.40
CA MET A 95 -3.65 17.43 1.44
C MET A 95 -4.38 17.19 2.78
N GLN A 96 -5.29 18.09 3.18
CA GLN A 96 -6.12 17.91 4.38
C GLN A 96 -7.10 16.73 4.26
N LEU A 97 -7.68 16.52 3.07
CA LEU A 97 -8.49 15.36 2.75
C LEU A 97 -7.69 14.08 2.96
N LEU A 98 -6.51 14.00 2.34
CA LEU A 98 -5.63 12.85 2.47
C LEU A 98 -5.31 12.60 3.94
N ASP A 99 -4.81 13.60 4.69
CA ASP A 99 -4.45 13.49 6.11
C ASP A 99 -5.56 12.81 6.94
N ARG A 100 -6.77 13.36 6.88
CA ARG A 100 -7.94 12.84 7.60
C ARG A 100 -8.28 11.41 7.17
N GLU A 101 -8.39 11.17 5.86
CA GLU A 101 -8.91 9.92 5.36
C GLU A 101 -7.96 8.75 5.54
N SER A 102 -6.65 8.93 5.29
CA SER A 102 -5.74 7.81 5.54
C SER A 102 -5.48 7.58 7.02
N TYR A 103 -5.72 8.56 7.90
CA TYR A 103 -5.76 8.30 9.34
C TYR A 103 -6.97 7.42 9.71
N ALA A 104 -8.15 7.70 9.13
CA ALA A 104 -9.33 6.87 9.33
C ALA A 104 -9.08 5.43 8.84
N VAL A 105 -8.64 5.28 7.59
CA VAL A 105 -8.34 3.95 7.00
C VAL A 105 -7.30 3.20 7.81
N ALA A 106 -6.24 3.86 8.32
CA ALA A 106 -5.19 3.19 9.10
C ALA A 106 -5.71 2.42 10.34
N HIS A 107 -6.85 2.80 10.91
CA HIS A 107 -7.45 2.11 12.06
C HIS A 107 -8.09 0.77 11.70
N ASP A 108 -8.49 0.63 10.44
CA ASP A 108 -9.15 -0.57 9.92
C ASP A 108 -8.16 -1.51 9.22
N LEU A 109 -6.88 -1.11 9.12
CA LEU A 109 -5.82 -1.93 8.54
C LEU A 109 -5.33 -2.97 9.54
N GLU A 110 -5.12 -4.17 9.02
CA GLU A 110 -4.44 -5.26 9.69
C GLU A 110 -3.17 -5.66 8.91
N HIS A 111 -2.30 -6.43 9.55
CA HIS A 111 -1.17 -7.04 8.85
C HIS A 111 -0.80 -8.41 9.40
N TYR A 112 -0.16 -9.21 8.57
CA TYR A 112 0.45 -10.48 8.97
C TYR A 112 1.72 -10.77 8.16
N GLU A 113 2.62 -11.55 8.74
CA GLU A 113 3.86 -11.97 8.07
C GLU A 113 3.56 -12.93 6.91
N VAL A 114 4.27 -12.76 5.79
CA VAL A 114 4.16 -13.62 4.60
C VAL A 114 5.51 -14.22 4.20
N SER A 115 5.50 -15.15 3.24
CA SER A 115 6.73 -15.76 2.72
C SER A 115 7.69 -14.73 2.12
N ARG A 116 9.00 -14.95 2.31
CA ARG A 116 10.07 -14.19 1.64
C ARG A 116 10.08 -14.37 0.11
N ASP A 117 9.27 -15.29 -0.43
CA ASP A 117 9.08 -15.45 -1.87
C ASP A 117 8.61 -14.15 -2.56
N VAL A 118 7.91 -13.27 -1.84
CA VAL A 118 7.46 -11.97 -2.36
C VAL A 118 8.62 -11.04 -2.73
N ASN A 119 9.83 -11.29 -2.22
CA ASN A 119 11.02 -10.51 -2.55
C ASN A 119 11.43 -10.64 -4.03
N SER A 120 10.96 -11.69 -4.72
CA SER A 120 11.22 -11.90 -6.13
C SER A 120 9.99 -11.51 -6.96
N VAL A 121 10.12 -10.44 -7.74
CA VAL A 121 9.08 -9.97 -8.68
C VAL A 121 8.71 -10.98 -9.78
N ARG A 122 9.43 -12.10 -9.88
CA ARG A 122 9.08 -13.21 -10.78
C ARG A 122 7.96 -14.08 -10.22
N ASN A 123 7.69 -14.00 -8.92
CA ASN A 123 6.65 -14.77 -8.26
C ASN A 123 5.32 -13.99 -8.33
N ASN A 124 4.24 -14.69 -8.68
CA ASN A 124 2.89 -14.10 -8.79
C ASN A 124 1.80 -15.13 -8.41
N GLY A 125 2.09 -16.00 -7.44
CA GLY A 125 1.17 -17.03 -6.99
C GLY A 125 0.32 -16.57 -5.80
N PRO A 126 -0.86 -17.18 -5.57
CA PRO A 126 -1.72 -16.82 -4.44
C PRO A 126 -1.06 -17.05 -3.08
N HIS A 127 -0.11 -17.99 -2.99
CA HIS A 127 0.66 -18.28 -1.77
C HIS A 127 1.45 -17.09 -1.22
N LEU A 128 1.65 -16.03 -2.01
CA LEU A 128 2.30 -14.80 -1.54
C LEU A 128 1.45 -14.05 -0.51
N LEU A 129 0.16 -14.38 -0.41
CA LEU A 129 -0.77 -13.84 0.58
C LEU A 129 -1.01 -14.81 1.75
N ASP A 130 -0.43 -16.00 1.75
CA ASP A 130 -0.64 -16.97 2.83
C ASP A 130 0.10 -16.49 4.08
N PRO A 131 -0.59 -16.41 5.24
CA PRO A 131 0.06 -16.03 6.49
C PRO A 131 1.09 -17.08 6.91
N LEU A 132 2.24 -16.62 7.39
CA LEU A 132 3.21 -17.51 8.01
C LEU A 132 2.63 -18.11 9.31
N PRO A 133 2.97 -19.37 9.64
CA PRO A 133 2.59 -19.96 10.92
C PRO A 133 3.11 -19.09 12.06
N ARG A 134 2.24 -18.74 13.02
CA ARG A 134 2.68 -18.08 14.24
C ARG A 134 3.68 -19.01 14.94
N PRO A 135 4.85 -18.53 15.41
CA PRO A 135 5.73 -19.35 16.22
C PRO A 135 4.95 -19.90 17.41
N ALA A 136 5.09 -21.21 17.66
CA ALA A 136 4.40 -21.86 18.76
C ALA A 136 4.79 -21.15 20.06
N ASP A 137 3.78 -20.84 20.88
CA ASP A 137 3.96 -20.18 22.16
C ASP A 137 4.80 -21.10 23.08
N GLU A 138 6.08 -20.79 23.28
CA GLU A 138 7.00 -21.54 24.14
C GLU A 138 6.69 -21.36 25.66
N SER A 139 5.50 -20.86 26.01
CA SER A 139 5.08 -20.67 27.41
C SER A 139 4.59 -21.93 28.13
N ALA A 140 4.51 -23.10 27.45
CA ALA A 140 4.05 -24.34 28.08
C ALA A 140 5.17 -25.27 28.63
N ALA A 141 6.45 -24.96 28.44
CA ALA A 141 7.54 -25.90 28.75
C ALA A 141 8.21 -25.73 30.14
N HIS A 142 7.79 -24.78 30.97
CA HIS A 142 8.41 -24.52 32.30
C HIS A 142 7.45 -24.66 33.49
N GLY A 143 6.47 -25.56 33.40
CA GLY A 143 5.62 -25.91 34.54
C GLY A 143 5.34 -27.41 34.60
N VAL A 144 6.20 -28.17 35.28
CA VAL A 144 6.00 -28.88 36.58
C VAL A 144 7.28 -29.67 36.86
#